data_AF-A0A7Y2NSD8-F1
#
_entry.id   AF-A0A7Y2NSD8-F1
#
_cell.length_a   1.000
_cell.length_b   1.000
_cell.length_c   1.000
_cell.angle_alpha   90.00
_cell.angle_beta   90.00
_cell.angle_gamma   90.00
#
_symmetry.space_group_name_H-M   'P 1'
#
loop_
_entity.id
_entity.type
_entity.pdbx_description
1 polymer ?
#
loop_
_entity_poly.entity_id
_entity_poly.type
_entity_poly.pdbx_seq_one_letter_code
_entity_poly.pdbx_strand_id
1 'polypeptide(L)' 'GAQSGIGWYYELGLGMPAPDLVRAYLWYALSSIGGDPDAVISLESLQTRMTQDQIDRAQVLVNDYKPWMYPFR' A
#
# COMPACT_ATOMS: atom_id res chain seq x y z
N GLY A 1 -9.94 -6.00 3.03
CA GLY A 1 -10.17 -5.08 4.15
C GLY A 1 -10.38 -3.64 3.67
N ALA A 2 -10.86 -2.71 4.48
CA ALA A 2 -11.14 -1.33 4.02
C ALA A 2 -9.89 -0.59 3.48
N GLN A 3 -8.71 -0.87 4.05
CA GLN A 3 -7.43 -0.28 3.61
C GLN A 3 -6.99 -0.82 2.25
N SER A 4 -7.21 -2.10 1.93
CA SER A 4 -6.91 -2.62 0.59
C SER A 4 -7.80 -1.99 -0.49
N GLY A 5 -9.04 -1.65 -0.15
CA GLY A 5 -9.88 -0.84 -1.03
C GLY A 5 -9.22 0.49 -1.41
N ILE A 6 -8.65 1.22 -0.45
CA ILE A 6 -7.94 2.48 -0.71
C ILE A 6 -6.71 2.25 -1.59
N GLY A 7 -5.95 1.17 -1.33
CA GLY A 7 -4.81 0.78 -2.18
C GLY A 7 -5.21 0.63 -3.64
N TRP A 8 -6.37 0.03 -3.90
CA TRP A 8 -6.90 -0.20 -5.24
C TRP A 8 -7.28 1.10 -5.98
N TYR A 9 -7.86 2.10 -5.29
CA TYR A 9 -8.12 3.42 -5.89
C TYR A 9 -6.84 4.10 -6.37
N TYR A 10 -5.76 4.04 -5.57
CA TYR A 10 -4.47 4.58 -5.95
C TYR A 10 -3.81 3.79 -7.07
N GLU A 11 -3.91 2.46 -7.03
CA GLU A 11 -3.36 1.58 -8.06
C GLU A 11 -3.97 1.84 -9.43
N LEU A 12 -5.28 2.05 -9.49
CA LEU A 12 -5.99 2.33 -10.74
C LEU A 12 -6.05 3.82 -11.09
N GLY A 13 -5.72 4.71 -10.15
CA GLY A 13 -5.86 6.16 -10.34
C GLY A 13 -7.31 6.63 -10.39
N LEU A 14 -8.24 5.93 -9.73
CA LEU A 14 -9.67 6.25 -9.77
C LEU A 14 -9.98 7.56 -9.05
N GLY A 15 -10.35 8.59 -9.83
CA GLY A 15 -10.58 9.95 -9.31
C GLY A 15 -9.31 10.80 -9.21
N MET A 16 -8.18 10.29 -9.72
CA MET A 16 -6.86 10.92 -9.66
C MET A 16 -6.35 11.23 -11.08
N PRO A 17 -5.43 12.19 -11.27
CA PRO A 17 -4.85 12.48 -12.59
C PRO A 17 -4.07 11.31 -13.21
N ALA A 18 -3.51 10.43 -12.37
CA ALA A 18 -2.79 9.22 -12.76
C ALA A 18 -2.74 8.22 -11.60
N PRO A 19 -2.44 6.94 -11.87
CA PRO A 19 -2.08 5.96 -10.85
C PRO A 19 -0.93 6.41 -9.94
N ASP A 20 -1.00 6.03 -8.67
CA ASP A 20 0.05 6.26 -7.67
C ASP A 20 0.41 4.94 -6.97
N LEU A 21 1.40 4.24 -7.54
CA LEU A 21 1.81 2.93 -7.03
C LEU A 21 2.48 3.02 -5.65
N VAL A 22 3.05 4.18 -5.29
CA VAL A 22 3.67 4.39 -3.97
C VAL A 22 2.60 4.41 -2.88
N ARG A 23 1.50 5.16 -3.11
CA ARG A 23 0.37 5.17 -2.17
C ARG A 23 -0.44 3.88 -2.22
N ALA A 24 -0.55 3.21 -3.37
CA ALA A 24 -1.15 1.88 -3.43
C ALA A 24 -0.40 0.88 -2.54
N TYR A 25 0.92 0.85 -2.63
CA TYR A 25 1.77 -0.01 -1.80
C TYR A 25 1.56 0.28 -0.31
N LEU A 26 1.57 1.56 0.07
CA LEU A 26 1.34 1.97 1.47
C LEU A 26 0.08 1.33 2.05
N TRP A 27 -1.05 1.47 1.35
CA TRP A 27 -2.34 1.00 1.86
C TRP A 27 -2.47 -0.53 1.82
N TYR A 28 -1.91 -1.19 0.80
CA TYR A 28 -1.86 -2.66 0.80
C TYR A 28 -0.95 -3.21 1.90
N ALA A 29 0.21 -2.61 2.14
CA ALA A 29 1.13 -3.04 3.19
C ALA A 29 0.52 -2.87 4.58
N LEU A 30 -0.15 -1.75 4.87
CA LEU A 30 -0.86 -1.55 6.13
C LEU A 30 -2.02 -2.54 6.30
N SER A 31 -2.79 -2.79 5.22
CA SER A 31 -3.90 -3.77 5.26
C SER A 31 -3.36 -5.19 5.51
N SER A 32 -2.25 -5.55 4.87
CA SER A 32 -1.54 -6.82 5.09
C SER A 32 -1.06 -6.96 6.54
N ILE A 33 -0.43 -5.92 7.10
CA ILE A 33 -0.07 -5.87 8.54
C ILE A 33 -1.31 -6.11 9.40
N GLY A 34 -2.46 -5.56 9.01
CA GLY A 34 -3.76 -5.74 9.66
C GLY A 34 -4.30 -7.18 9.64
N GLY A 35 -3.79 -8.04 8.76
CA GLY A 35 -4.21 -9.44 8.59
C GLY A 35 -5.11 -9.69 7.38
N ASP A 36 -5.13 -8.77 6.41
CA ASP A 36 -5.92 -8.90 5.18
C ASP A 36 -5.19 -9.73 4.11
N PRO A 37 -5.61 -10.97 3.81
CA PRO A 37 -4.89 -11.85 2.87
C PRO A 37 -4.94 -11.32 1.43
N ASP A 38 -6.03 -10.67 1.03
CA ASP A 38 -6.14 -10.07 -0.32
C ASP A 38 -5.09 -8.98 -0.51
N ALA A 39 -4.79 -8.22 0.54
CA ALA A 39 -3.79 -7.17 0.50
C ALA A 39 -2.36 -7.71 0.32
N VAL A 40 -2.06 -8.91 0.84
CA VAL A 40 -0.77 -9.58 0.60
C VAL A 40 -0.61 -9.84 -0.90
N ILE A 41 -1.64 -10.44 -1.52
CA ILE A 41 -1.66 -10.77 -2.95
C ILE A 41 -1.54 -9.50 -3.80
N SER A 42 -2.31 -8.45 -3.46
CA SER A 42 -2.23 -7.16 -4.15
C SER A 42 -0.84 -6.52 -4.01
N LEU A 43 -0.22 -6.57 -2.83
CA LEU A 43 1.11 -6.01 -2.60
C LEU A 43 2.20 -6.75 -3.38
N GLU A 44 2.14 -8.08 -3.45
CA GLU A 44 3.06 -8.90 -4.25
C GLU A 44 2.94 -8.57 -5.74
N SER A 45 1.70 -8.53 -6.26
CA SER A 45 1.44 -8.17 -7.65
C SER A 45 1.91 -6.74 -7.98
N LEU A 46 1.64 -5.78 -7.10
CA LEU A 46 2.01 -4.38 -7.28
C LEU A 46 3.53 -4.18 -7.36
N GLN A 47 4.29 -4.86 -6.50
CA GLN A 47 5.76 -4.74 -6.45
C GLN A 47 6.43 -5.09 -7.79
N THR A 48 5.88 -6.02 -8.57
CA THR A 48 6.42 -6.39 -9.89
C THR A 48 6.36 -5.25 -10.92
N ARG A 49 5.55 -4.21 -10.67
CA ARG A 49 5.36 -3.04 -11.54
C ARG A 49 6.01 -1.77 -11.01
N MET A 50 6.69 -1.85 -9.86
CA MET A 50 7.32 -0.71 -9.22
C MET A 50 8.83 -0.69 -9.48
N THR A 51 9.40 0.51 -9.54
CA THR A 51 10.85 0.70 -9.48
C THR A 51 11.34 0.59 -8.03
N GLN A 52 12.63 0.35 -7.85
CA GLN A 52 13.23 0.33 -6.51
C GLN A 52 12.99 1.65 -5.77
N ASP A 53 13.18 2.80 -6.42
CA ASP A 53 12.90 4.12 -5.85
C ASP A 53 11.44 4.27 -5.36
N GLN A 54 10.47 3.69 -6.08
CA GLN A 54 9.07 3.71 -5.65
C GLN A 54 8.83 2.84 -4.42
N ILE A 55 9.45 1.65 -4.38
CA ILE A 55 9.37 0.74 -3.24
C ILE A 55 9.99 1.39 -2.00
N ASP A 56 11.17 2.00 -2.15
CA ASP A 56 11.87 2.67 -1.05
C ASP A 56 11.04 3.81 -0.46
N ARG A 57 10.43 4.64 -1.33
CA ARG A 57 9.51 5.71 -0.91
C ARG A 57 8.28 5.16 -0.21
N ALA A 58 7.70 4.07 -0.72
CA ALA A 58 6.54 3.46 -0.09
C ALA A 58 6.88 2.89 1.29
N GLN A 59 8.04 2.26 1.44
CA GLN A 59 8.48 1.70 2.72
C GLN A 59 8.72 2.79 3.77
N VAL A 60 9.23 3.96 3.37
CA VAL A 60 9.30 5.14 4.26
C VAL A 60 7.91 5.52 4.79
N LEU A 61 6.91 5.61 3.92
CA LEU A 61 5.53 5.92 4.33
C LEU A 61 4.94 4.83 5.22
N VAL A 62 5.15 3.55 4.91
CA VAL A 62 4.66 2.44 5.74
C VAL A 62 5.25 2.53 7.14
N ASN A 63 6.56 2.78 7.26
CA ASN A 63 7.24 2.90 8.54
C ASN A 63 6.75 4.12 9.35
N ASP A 64 6.43 5.23 8.69
CA ASP A 64 5.89 6.42 9.33
C ASP A 64 4.46 6.20 9.85
N TYR A 65 3.59 5.54 9.08
CA TYR A 65 2.19 5.33 9.43
C TYR A 65 1.95 4.15 10.38
N LYS A 66 2.78 3.11 10.31
CA LYS A 66 2.61 1.88 11.08
C LYS A 66 2.49 2.11 12.60
N PRO A 67 3.32 2.92 13.27
CA PRO A 67 3.20 3.16 14.71
C PRO A 67 1.86 3.82 15.11
N TRP A 68 1.29 4.65 14.25
CA TRP A 68 0.01 5.33 14.52
C TRP A 68 -1.19 4.41 14.32
N MET A 69 -1.09 3.48 13.37
CA MET A 69 -2.19 2.58 13.00
C MET A 69 -2.17 1.24 13.77
N TYR A 70 -0.97 0.80 14.17
CA TYR A 70 -0.75 -0.46 14.88
C TYR A 70 0.20 -0.27 16.08
N PRO A 71 -0.14 0.59 17.06
CA PRO A 71 0.77 0.94 18.17
C PRO A 71 1.08 -0.20 19.15
N PHE A 72 0.32 -1.29 19.10
CA PHE A 72 0.41 -2.42 20.04
C PHE A 72 0.71 -3.77 19.35
N ARG A 73 1.17 -3.75 18.09
CA ARG A 73 1.58 -4.94 17.36
C ARG A 73 3.09 -5.04 17.23
#